data_AF-A0A357VTX6-F1
#
_entry.id   AF-A0A357VTX6-F1
#
_cell.length_a   1.000
_cell.length_b   1.000
_cell.length_c   1.000
_cell.angle_alpha   90.00
_cell.angle_beta   90.00
_cell.angle_gamma   90.00
#
_symmetry.space_group_name_H-M   'P 1'
#
loop_
_entity.id
_entity.type
_entity.pdbx_description
1 polymer ?
#
loop_
_entity_poly.entity_id
_entity_poly.type
_entity_poly.pdbx_seq_one_letter_code
_entity_poly.pdbx_strand_id
1 'polypeptide(L)'
;MKKGLFFLTLLIFLNIIAFAIPEITVSESSLNQEISIEMKLYRLKLDQNGHILNFELFDSRTKKYNLVYEYTGDSYDILDAQTMTEILPSNYNIRLAEDQTHVEIIYFFPNGGQKIYKFYNDPNYHFDVQFKNLNGYVVLPSISFSSGIRYTDNVFVSYIDKSVLTGENLDSALAIYTPGEIESSQNQYLFPLNYSDQKVISYLGPTKKIFIKETFDGIEEGNTYSTIIDLMQDLGKFGPFSNIFYWFVAFFWWLFKVTGNFG
;
A
#
# COMPACT_ATOMS: atom_id res chain seq x y z
N MET A 1 -12.01 13.85 47.38
CA MET A 1 -12.62 13.01 46.32
C MET A 1 -13.05 13.79 45.07
N LYS A 2 -13.77 14.92 45.16
CA LYS A 2 -14.28 15.65 43.97
C LYS A 2 -13.21 16.18 43.00
N LYS A 3 -12.03 16.61 43.49
CA LYS A 3 -10.93 17.11 42.64
C LYS A 3 -10.18 16.00 41.86
N GLY A 4 -10.09 14.80 42.43
CA GLY A 4 -9.48 13.64 41.76
C GLY A 4 -10.35 13.08 40.65
N LEU A 5 -11.68 13.08 40.86
CA LEU A 5 -12.64 12.68 39.82
C LEU A 5 -12.59 13.62 38.61
N PHE A 6 -12.48 14.93 38.85
CA PHE A 6 -12.34 15.94 37.80
C PHE A 6 -11.06 15.76 36.96
N PHE A 7 -9.92 15.53 37.61
CA PHE A 7 -8.65 15.24 36.92
C PHE A 7 -8.73 13.94 36.11
N LEU A 8 -9.38 12.90 36.63
CA LEU A 8 -9.57 11.64 35.91
C LEU A 8 -10.45 11.82 34.66
N THR A 9 -11.58 12.53 34.78
CA THR A 9 -12.42 12.85 33.60
C THR A 9 -11.71 13.74 32.59
N LEU A 10 -10.90 14.70 33.05
CA LEU A 10 -10.12 15.58 32.16
C LEU A 10 -9.04 14.77 31.40
N LEU A 11 -8.36 13.84 32.07
CA LEU A 11 -7.40 12.92 31.45
C LEU A 11 -8.07 11.97 30.44
N ILE A 12 -9.25 11.45 30.75
CA ILE A 12 -10.02 10.62 29.82
C ILE A 12 -10.45 11.44 28.60
N PHE A 13 -10.94 12.67 28.79
CA PHE A 13 -11.31 13.56 27.68
C PHE A 13 -10.11 14.06 26.85
N LEU A 14 -8.96 14.31 27.47
CA LEU A 14 -7.72 14.66 26.76
C LEU A 14 -7.18 13.51 25.91
N ASN A 15 -7.36 12.25 26.36
CA ASN A 15 -7.04 11.09 25.54
C ASN A 15 -7.95 11.01 24.31
N ILE A 16 -9.24 11.32 24.43
CA ILE A 16 -10.20 11.26 23.30
C ILE A 16 -9.88 12.32 22.23
N ILE A 17 -9.41 13.51 22.61
CA ILE A 17 -9.06 14.59 21.66
C ILE A 17 -7.73 14.30 20.92
N ALA A 18 -6.84 13.48 21.50
CA ALA A 18 -5.58 13.10 20.87
C ALA A 18 -5.76 12.13 19.68
N PHE A 19 -6.95 11.57 19.48
CA PHE A 19 -7.32 10.71 18.36
C PHE A 19 -8.12 11.45 17.27
N ALA A 20 -7.75 12.69 16.94
CA ALA A 20 -8.19 13.26 15.67
C ALA A 20 -7.69 12.35 14.55
N ILE A 21 -8.63 11.72 13.82
CA ILE A 21 -8.32 10.94 12.62
C ILE A 21 -7.50 11.86 11.71
N PRO A 22 -6.30 11.46 11.27
CA PRO A 22 -5.48 12.32 10.44
C PRO A 22 -6.27 12.76 9.20
N GLU A 23 -6.19 14.01 8.81
CA GLU A 23 -6.97 14.50 7.67
C GLU A 23 -6.44 13.92 6.35
N ILE A 24 -7.33 13.40 5.49
CA ILE A 24 -6.99 13.07 4.11
C ILE A 24 -7.20 14.33 3.28
N THR A 25 -6.15 14.82 2.65
CA THR A 25 -6.23 15.94 1.71
C THR A 25 -6.23 15.41 0.29
N VAL A 26 -7.25 15.76 -0.49
CA VAL A 26 -7.32 15.45 -1.92
C VAL A 26 -7.32 16.76 -2.70
N SER A 27 -6.49 16.88 -3.72
CA SER A 27 -6.45 18.02 -4.62
C SER A 27 -6.33 17.57 -6.06
N GLU A 28 -7.01 18.27 -6.97
CA GLU A 28 -7.01 17.99 -8.40
C GLU A 28 -6.37 19.15 -9.16
N SER A 29 -5.46 18.84 -10.08
CA SER A 29 -4.85 19.80 -10.99
C SER A 29 -5.35 19.55 -12.40
N SER A 30 -6.29 20.37 -12.87
CA SER A 30 -6.79 20.28 -14.24
C SER A 30 -5.73 20.62 -15.30
N LEU A 31 -4.68 21.36 -14.94
CA LEU A 31 -3.60 21.72 -15.85
C LEU A 31 -2.68 20.53 -16.14
N ASN A 32 -2.40 19.72 -15.12
CA ASN A 32 -1.49 18.57 -15.23
C ASN A 32 -2.25 17.23 -15.37
N GLN A 33 -3.58 17.25 -15.28
CA GLN A 33 -4.42 16.05 -15.24
C GLN A 33 -4.00 15.11 -14.10
N GLU A 34 -3.72 15.69 -12.93
CA GLU A 34 -3.20 14.99 -11.74
C GLU A 34 -4.21 15.05 -10.58
N ILE A 35 -4.27 13.97 -9.82
CA ILE A 35 -4.96 13.83 -8.54
C ILE A 35 -3.89 13.61 -7.47
N SER A 36 -3.74 14.56 -6.54
CA SER A 36 -2.81 14.45 -5.42
C SER A 36 -3.55 14.08 -4.15
N ILE A 37 -3.09 13.02 -3.49
CA ILE A 37 -3.62 12.53 -2.22
C ILE A 37 -2.52 12.65 -1.18
N GLU A 38 -2.81 13.36 -0.10
CA GLU A 38 -1.91 13.53 1.03
C GLU A 38 -2.56 12.97 2.30
N MET A 39 -1.84 12.07 2.96
CA MET A 39 -2.17 11.53 4.27
C MET A 39 -0.97 11.72 5.21
N LYS A 40 -1.13 11.34 6.48
CA LYS A 40 -0.08 11.54 7.51
C LYS A 40 1.23 10.80 7.22
N LEU A 41 1.15 9.60 6.65
CA LEU A 41 2.30 8.69 6.52
C LEU A 41 2.81 8.57 5.10
N TYR A 42 2.03 8.98 4.10
CA TYR A 42 2.40 8.92 2.71
C TYR A 42 1.63 9.97 1.90
N ARG A 43 2.19 10.27 0.74
CA ARG A 43 1.58 11.10 -0.31
C ARG A 43 1.69 10.33 -1.62
N LEU A 44 0.72 10.52 -2.49
CA LEU A 44 0.79 9.97 -3.83
C LEU A 44 0.15 10.91 -4.84
N LYS A 45 0.56 10.74 -6.09
CA LYS A 45 -0.09 11.35 -7.23
C LYS A 45 -0.57 10.29 -8.18
N LEU A 46 -1.79 10.47 -8.68
CA LEU A 46 -2.33 9.70 -9.79
C LEU A 46 -2.60 10.61 -10.97
N ASP A 47 -2.64 10.06 -12.17
CA ASP A 47 -3.21 10.75 -13.32
C ASP A 47 -4.69 10.41 -13.53
N GLN A 48 -5.33 11.09 -14.47
CA GLN A 48 -6.72 10.82 -14.87
C GLN A 48 -6.88 9.51 -15.68
N ASN A 49 -5.78 8.88 -16.07
CA ASN A 49 -5.74 7.62 -16.83
C ASN A 49 -5.61 6.39 -15.93
N GLY A 50 -5.48 6.56 -14.62
CA GLY A 50 -5.44 5.44 -13.69
C GLY A 50 -4.05 5.01 -13.30
N HIS A 51 -3.03 5.79 -13.61
CA HIS A 51 -1.66 5.51 -13.20
C HIS A 51 -1.37 6.13 -11.85
N ILE A 52 -0.66 5.41 -11.00
CA ILE A 52 0.03 6.00 -9.87
C ILE A 52 1.32 6.61 -10.44
N LEU A 53 1.42 7.94 -10.49
CA LEU A 53 2.60 8.62 -11.03
C LEU A 53 3.78 8.58 -10.06
N ASN A 54 3.49 8.78 -8.78
CA ASN A 54 4.48 8.64 -7.72
C ASN A 54 3.86 8.28 -6.38
N PHE A 55 4.68 7.71 -5.52
CA PHE A 55 4.35 7.41 -4.13
C PHE A 55 5.52 7.82 -3.24
N GLU A 56 5.23 8.59 -2.19
CA GLU A 56 6.21 9.10 -1.25
C GLU A 56 5.86 8.68 0.17
N LEU A 57 6.86 8.24 0.94
CA LEU A 57 6.69 7.87 2.35
C LEU A 57 7.27 8.92 3.28
N PHE A 58 6.57 9.21 4.38
CA PHE A 58 7.06 10.11 5.41
C PHE A 58 8.16 9.46 6.26
N ASP A 59 9.38 9.99 6.21
CA ASP A 59 10.46 9.61 7.13
C ASP A 59 10.45 10.49 8.37
N SER A 60 10.07 9.88 9.49
CA SER A 60 10.01 10.54 10.80
C SER A 60 11.36 11.06 11.32
N ARG A 61 12.50 10.56 10.81
CA ARG A 61 13.86 10.97 11.21
C ARG A 61 14.25 12.28 10.53
N THR A 62 14.00 12.38 9.22
CA THR A 62 14.34 13.54 8.41
C THR A 62 13.20 14.57 8.35
N LYS A 63 11.98 14.19 8.78
CA LYS A 63 10.75 14.97 8.69
C LYS A 63 10.39 15.35 7.25
N LYS A 64 10.71 14.49 6.29
CA LYS A 64 10.47 14.70 4.86
C LYS A 64 9.73 13.50 4.25
N TYR A 65 9.08 13.75 3.14
CA TYR A 65 8.56 12.72 2.25
C TYR A 65 9.67 12.31 1.29
N ASN A 66 9.91 11.00 1.19
CA ASN A 66 10.90 10.43 0.28
C ASN A 66 10.16 9.66 -0.81
N LEU A 67 10.51 9.92 -2.07
CA LEU A 67 10.02 9.19 -3.22
C LEU A 67 10.44 7.71 -3.15
N VAL A 68 9.47 6.81 -3.20
CA VAL A 68 9.70 5.35 -3.19
C VAL A 68 9.22 4.65 -4.44
N TYR A 69 8.31 5.27 -5.19
CA TYR A 69 7.79 4.75 -6.45
C TYR A 69 7.61 5.90 -7.44
N GLU A 70 7.98 5.66 -8.68
CA GLU A 70 7.76 6.54 -9.83
C GLU A 70 7.31 5.68 -11.00
N TYR A 71 6.31 6.16 -11.74
CA TYR A 71 5.72 5.42 -12.84
C TYR A 71 6.72 5.15 -13.96
N THR A 72 6.88 3.89 -14.34
CA THR A 72 7.72 3.48 -15.48
C THR A 72 6.97 2.60 -16.48
N GLY A 73 5.63 2.64 -16.48
CA GLY A 73 4.77 1.71 -17.23
C GLY A 73 4.36 0.49 -16.41
N ASP A 74 4.24 0.65 -15.09
CA ASP A 74 4.01 -0.44 -14.14
C ASP A 74 3.08 -0.07 -12.97
N SER A 75 1.97 0.64 -13.16
CA SER A 75 1.14 1.13 -12.05
C SER A 75 -0.24 0.47 -11.93
N TYR A 76 -0.31 -0.85 -12.05
CA TYR A 76 -1.57 -1.57 -12.25
C TYR A 76 -2.26 -1.20 -13.57
N ASP A 77 -1.43 -0.99 -14.60
CA ASP A 77 -1.82 -0.71 -15.97
C ASP A 77 -2.54 -1.94 -16.53
N ILE A 78 -3.62 -1.75 -17.30
CA ILE A 78 -4.41 -2.85 -17.84
C ILE A 78 -4.07 -3.00 -19.31
N LEU A 79 -3.50 -4.13 -19.70
CA LEU A 79 -3.15 -4.46 -21.07
C LEU A 79 -4.22 -5.33 -21.70
N ASP A 80 -4.58 -5.05 -22.95
CA ASP A 80 -5.45 -5.92 -23.74
C ASP A 80 -4.81 -7.29 -23.93
N ALA A 81 -5.60 -8.35 -23.74
CA ALA A 81 -5.12 -9.73 -23.77
C ALA A 81 -4.53 -10.17 -25.13
N GLN A 82 -4.91 -9.51 -26.24
CA GLN A 82 -4.47 -9.87 -27.58
C GLN A 82 -3.35 -8.97 -28.09
N THR A 83 -3.50 -7.66 -27.91
CA THR A 83 -2.56 -6.68 -28.47
C THR A 83 -1.46 -6.30 -27.50
N MET A 84 -1.61 -6.60 -26.20
CA MET A 84 -0.73 -6.14 -25.11
C MET A 84 -0.59 -4.61 -25.05
N THR A 85 -1.53 -3.89 -25.66
CA THR A 85 -1.59 -2.42 -25.56
C THR A 85 -2.43 -2.03 -24.37
N GLU A 86 -2.04 -0.94 -23.71
CA GLU A 86 -2.79 -0.41 -22.59
C GLU A 86 -4.22 0.00 -22.97
N ILE A 87 -5.17 -0.40 -22.12
CA ILE A 87 -6.55 0.04 -22.12
C ILE A 87 -6.64 1.20 -21.15
N LEU A 88 -7.14 2.35 -21.62
CA LEU A 88 -7.29 3.55 -20.80
C LEU A 88 -8.75 3.72 -20.34
N PRO A 89 -8.98 4.30 -19.14
CA PRO A 89 -10.31 4.64 -18.70
C PRO A 89 -10.88 5.84 -19.48
N SER A 90 -12.20 5.93 -19.49
CA SER A 90 -12.96 7.01 -20.12
C SER A 90 -13.30 8.16 -19.18
N ASN A 91 -13.35 7.88 -17.87
CA ASN A 91 -13.65 8.86 -16.83
C ASN A 91 -13.19 8.33 -15.46
N TYR A 92 -13.18 9.18 -14.45
CA TYR A 92 -12.90 8.82 -13.07
C TYR A 92 -13.87 9.49 -12.08
N ASN A 93 -13.90 9.00 -10.85
CA ASN A 93 -14.60 9.58 -9.71
C ASN A 93 -13.78 9.37 -8.43
N ILE A 94 -13.83 10.34 -7.52
CA ILE A 94 -13.16 10.30 -6.24
C ILE A 94 -14.21 10.24 -5.13
N ARG A 95 -14.07 9.31 -4.20
CA ARG A 95 -14.94 9.19 -3.03
C ARG A 95 -14.11 9.20 -1.76
N LEU A 96 -14.35 10.18 -0.92
CA LEU A 96 -13.77 10.26 0.42
C LEU A 96 -14.76 9.67 1.43
N ALA A 97 -14.29 8.78 2.29
CA ALA A 97 -15.12 8.25 3.36
C ALA A 97 -15.48 9.38 4.35
N GLU A 98 -16.73 9.42 4.81
CA GLU A 98 -17.20 10.47 5.73
C GLU A 98 -16.39 10.53 7.03
N ASP A 99 -15.89 9.38 7.48
CA ASP A 99 -15.05 9.21 8.67
C ASP A 99 -13.55 9.38 8.41
N GLN A 100 -13.15 9.77 7.20
CA GLN A 100 -11.75 9.98 6.79
C GLN A 100 -10.88 8.71 6.94
N THR A 101 -11.47 7.52 6.96
CA THR A 101 -10.72 6.27 7.08
C THR A 101 -10.04 5.84 5.78
N HIS A 102 -10.56 6.27 4.64
CA HIS A 102 -10.02 5.93 3.33
C HIS A 102 -10.52 6.87 2.24
N VAL A 103 -9.84 6.83 1.09
CA VAL A 103 -10.27 7.46 -0.16
C VAL A 103 -10.25 6.43 -1.29
N GLU A 104 -11.28 6.45 -2.13
CA GLU A 104 -11.40 5.63 -3.32
C GLU A 104 -11.26 6.48 -4.59
N ILE A 105 -10.46 6.01 -5.54
CA ILE A 105 -10.35 6.56 -6.89
C ILE A 105 -10.85 5.51 -7.88
N ILE A 106 -11.99 5.79 -8.50
CA ILE A 106 -12.72 4.86 -9.37
C ILE A 106 -12.53 5.30 -10.81
N TYR A 107 -11.85 4.48 -11.62
CA TYR A 107 -11.67 4.67 -13.05
C TYR A 107 -12.65 3.79 -13.82
N PHE A 108 -13.38 4.39 -14.76
CA PHE A 108 -14.42 3.74 -15.55
C PHE A 108 -13.91 3.43 -16.96
N PHE A 109 -13.88 2.16 -17.31
CA PHE A 109 -13.41 1.68 -18.60
C PHE A 109 -14.56 1.51 -19.59
N PRO A 110 -14.27 1.51 -20.90
CA PRO A 110 -15.24 1.11 -21.90
C PRO A 110 -15.91 -0.21 -21.55
N ASN A 111 -17.18 -0.37 -21.93
CA ASN A 111 -18.00 -1.57 -21.66
C ASN A 111 -18.35 -1.81 -20.16
N GLY A 112 -18.18 -0.80 -19.31
CA GLY A 112 -18.65 -0.85 -17.92
C GLY A 112 -17.68 -1.51 -16.94
N GLY A 113 -16.43 -1.75 -17.34
CA GLY A 113 -15.38 -2.19 -16.44
C GLY A 113 -14.93 -1.09 -15.47
N GLN A 114 -14.40 -1.46 -14.31
CA GLN A 114 -13.92 -0.51 -13.29
C GLN A 114 -12.59 -0.95 -12.70
N LYS A 115 -11.66 0.02 -12.55
CA LYS A 115 -10.48 -0.10 -11.68
C LYS A 115 -10.67 0.84 -10.50
N ILE A 116 -10.54 0.34 -9.28
CA ILE A 116 -10.78 1.11 -8.06
C ILE A 116 -9.54 1.01 -7.19
N TYR A 117 -8.86 2.12 -6.97
CA TYR A 117 -7.87 2.22 -5.89
C TYR A 117 -8.58 2.60 -4.61
N LYS A 118 -8.22 1.95 -3.51
CA LYS A 118 -8.67 2.30 -2.17
C LYS A 118 -7.48 2.46 -1.24
N PHE A 119 -7.19 3.70 -0.86
CA PHE A 119 -6.07 4.05 0.00
C PHE A 119 -6.57 4.25 1.43
N TYR A 120 -6.00 3.53 2.39
CA TYR A 120 -6.41 3.57 3.78
C TYR A 120 -5.58 4.56 4.60
N ASN A 121 -6.25 5.42 5.34
CA ASN A 121 -5.63 6.37 6.25
C ASN A 121 -5.39 5.72 7.61
N ASP A 122 -4.54 4.70 7.59
CA ASP A 122 -4.18 3.91 8.75
C ASP A 122 -2.64 3.72 8.81
N PRO A 123 -2.10 3.16 9.91
CA PRO A 123 -0.66 3.03 10.06
C PRO A 123 -0.06 1.85 9.28
N ASN A 124 -0.85 1.11 8.50
CA ASN A 124 -0.43 -0.14 7.88
C ASN A 124 0.09 0.05 6.45
N TYR A 125 0.10 1.26 5.90
CA TYR A 125 0.67 1.56 4.57
C TYR A 125 0.10 0.68 3.43
N HIS A 126 -1.13 0.22 3.61
CA HIS A 126 -1.78 -0.70 2.70
C HIS A 126 -2.82 0.02 1.84
N PHE A 127 -3.06 -0.54 0.67
CA PHE A 127 -4.10 -0.10 -0.25
C PHE A 127 -4.59 -1.29 -1.07
N ASP A 128 -5.82 -1.19 -1.52
CA ASP A 128 -6.42 -2.22 -2.36
C ASP A 128 -6.57 -1.70 -3.80
N VAL A 129 -6.46 -2.61 -4.76
CA VAL A 129 -6.83 -2.36 -6.15
C VAL A 129 -7.89 -3.38 -6.56
N GLN A 130 -9.09 -2.90 -6.87
CA GLN A 130 -10.19 -3.75 -7.31
C GLN A 130 -10.46 -3.57 -8.80
N PHE A 131 -10.57 -4.69 -9.51
CA PHE A 131 -10.92 -4.78 -10.91
C PHE A 131 -12.29 -5.43 -11.01
N LYS A 132 -13.22 -4.79 -11.72
CA LYS A 132 -14.59 -5.30 -11.92
C LYS A 132 -14.90 -5.34 -13.39
N ASN A 133 -15.41 -6.47 -13.88
CA ASN A 133 -15.84 -6.63 -15.27
C ASN A 133 -14.78 -6.15 -16.30
N LEU A 134 -13.52 -6.46 -16.02
CA LEU A 134 -12.37 -6.15 -16.87
C LEU A 134 -11.69 -7.44 -17.34
N ASN A 135 -11.05 -7.39 -18.50
CA ASN A 135 -10.33 -8.51 -19.08
C ASN A 135 -9.02 -8.02 -19.69
N GLY A 136 -7.97 -8.83 -19.61
CA GLY A 136 -6.63 -8.41 -19.98
C GLY A 136 -5.59 -8.90 -18.99
N TYR A 137 -4.46 -8.22 -18.95
CA TYR A 137 -3.40 -8.42 -17.96
C TYR A 137 -3.18 -7.15 -17.17
N VAL A 138 -2.87 -7.27 -15.88
CA VAL A 138 -2.53 -6.12 -15.04
C VAL A 138 -1.03 -6.12 -14.79
N VAL A 139 -0.37 -4.99 -15.05
CA VAL A 139 1.06 -4.80 -14.78
C VAL A 139 1.29 -4.44 -13.32
N LEU A 140 2.05 -5.26 -12.59
CA LEU A 140 2.37 -5.02 -11.19
C LEU A 140 3.52 -4.01 -11.04
N PRO A 141 3.40 -3.05 -10.10
CA PRO A 141 4.48 -2.10 -9.82
C PRO A 141 5.71 -2.74 -9.22
N SER A 142 6.84 -2.10 -9.46
CA SER A 142 8.12 -2.38 -8.82
C SER A 142 8.74 -1.09 -8.27
N ILE A 143 9.38 -1.19 -7.10
CA ILE A 143 10.11 -0.08 -6.47
C ILE A 143 11.63 -0.30 -6.52
N SER A 144 12.07 -1.36 -7.18
CA SER A 144 13.46 -1.80 -7.25
C SER A 144 13.77 -2.31 -8.65
N PHE A 145 15.06 -2.33 -9.01
CA PHE A 145 15.50 -3.13 -10.14
C PHE A 145 15.20 -4.63 -9.94
N SER A 146 15.30 -5.41 -11.01
CA SER A 146 15.00 -6.85 -11.02
C SER A 146 15.70 -7.67 -9.94
N SER A 147 16.91 -7.26 -9.51
CA SER A 147 17.63 -7.92 -8.41
C SER A 147 16.89 -7.84 -7.06
N GLY A 148 16.11 -6.77 -6.84
CA GLY A 148 15.31 -6.51 -5.66
C GLY A 148 13.89 -7.10 -5.69
N ILE A 149 13.57 -7.91 -6.70
CA ILE A 149 12.23 -8.47 -6.91
C ILE A 149 12.22 -9.98 -6.67
N ARG A 150 11.23 -10.48 -5.95
CA ARG A 150 10.92 -11.92 -5.82
C ARG A 150 9.41 -12.11 -5.90
N TYR A 151 8.98 -13.23 -6.46
CA TYR A 151 7.57 -13.59 -6.52
C TYR A 151 7.44 -15.12 -6.53
N THR A 152 6.31 -15.61 -6.06
CA THR A 152 5.89 -17.01 -6.17
C THR A 152 4.38 -17.04 -6.25
N ASP A 153 3.84 -17.84 -7.17
CA ASP A 153 2.41 -18.01 -7.39
C ASP A 153 1.69 -16.65 -7.49
N ASN A 154 0.93 -16.28 -6.45
CA ASN A 154 0.12 -15.07 -6.35
C ASN A 154 0.71 -13.98 -5.41
N VAL A 155 1.97 -14.12 -5.01
CA VAL A 155 2.65 -13.21 -4.10
C VAL A 155 3.86 -12.58 -4.79
N PHE A 156 3.94 -11.25 -4.72
CA PHE A 156 5.04 -10.46 -5.27
C PHE A 156 5.64 -9.52 -4.24
N VAL A 157 6.97 -9.40 -4.24
CA VAL A 157 7.74 -8.51 -3.37
C VAL A 157 8.78 -7.76 -4.19
N SER A 158 8.84 -6.45 -4.02
CA SER A 158 9.92 -5.57 -4.51
C SER A 158 10.49 -4.78 -3.33
N TYR A 159 11.82 -4.77 -3.19
CA TYR A 159 12.52 -4.19 -2.04
C TYR A 159 13.62 -3.23 -2.46
N ILE A 160 13.67 -2.07 -1.80
CA ILE A 160 14.71 -1.07 -1.98
C ILE A 160 15.31 -0.63 -0.64
N ASP A 161 16.61 -0.86 -0.46
CA ASP A 161 17.35 -0.40 0.72
C ASP A 161 17.64 1.11 0.63
N LYS A 162 18.08 1.58 -0.56
CA LYS A 162 18.47 2.96 -0.81
C LYS A 162 17.95 3.47 -2.15
N SER A 163 17.57 4.75 -2.18
CA SER A 163 17.25 5.46 -3.41
C SER A 163 18.43 5.40 -4.37
N VAL A 164 18.17 4.98 -5.61
CA VAL A 164 19.20 4.90 -6.66
C VAL A 164 19.67 6.30 -7.07
N LEU A 165 18.76 7.29 -7.01
CA LEU A 165 19.02 8.66 -7.44
C LEU A 165 19.77 9.47 -6.37
N THR A 166 19.36 9.33 -5.11
CA THR A 166 19.86 10.19 -4.01
C THR A 166 20.82 9.46 -3.07
N GLY A 167 20.86 8.13 -3.09
CA GLY A 167 21.61 7.31 -2.14
C GLY A 167 21.01 7.29 -0.73
N GLU A 168 19.86 7.94 -0.51
CA GLU A 168 19.19 8.00 0.78
C GLU A 168 18.63 6.62 1.17
N ASN A 169 18.74 6.28 2.45
CA ASN A 169 18.20 5.02 2.97
C ASN A 169 16.67 5.09 2.98
N LEU A 170 16.04 4.35 2.08
CA LEU A 170 14.58 4.25 1.97
C LEU A 170 14.03 3.11 2.82
N ASP A 171 14.74 1.98 2.85
CA ASP A 171 14.33 0.74 3.54
C ASP A 171 12.84 0.44 3.41
N SER A 172 12.38 0.36 2.16
CA SER A 172 10.96 0.25 1.79
C SER A 172 10.70 -1.03 1.00
N ALA A 173 9.50 -1.59 1.18
CA ALA A 173 9.03 -2.75 0.46
C ALA A 173 7.65 -2.50 -0.14
N LEU A 174 7.49 -3.00 -1.36
CA LEU A 174 6.22 -3.21 -2.02
C LEU A 174 5.92 -4.71 -1.94
N ALA A 175 4.85 -5.09 -1.26
CA ALA A 175 4.35 -6.47 -1.24
C ALA A 175 2.93 -6.49 -1.81
N ILE A 176 2.64 -7.45 -2.68
CA ILE A 176 1.38 -7.55 -3.40
C ILE A 176 0.89 -8.99 -3.33
N TYR A 177 -0.40 -9.13 -3.01
CA TYR A 177 -1.15 -10.37 -3.17
C TYR A 177 -2.16 -10.22 -4.29
N THR A 178 -2.12 -11.11 -5.27
CA THR A 178 -3.05 -11.16 -6.40
C THR A 178 -4.05 -12.30 -6.26
N PRO A 179 -5.24 -12.22 -6.87
CA PRO A 179 -6.21 -13.32 -6.87
C PRO A 179 -5.89 -14.41 -7.90
N GLY A 180 -4.87 -14.22 -8.75
CA GLY A 180 -4.41 -15.15 -9.77
C GLY A 180 -2.89 -15.25 -9.80
N GLU A 181 -2.38 -16.25 -10.50
CA GLU A 181 -0.94 -16.48 -10.65
C GLU A 181 -0.25 -15.32 -11.38
N ILE A 182 0.95 -15.00 -10.93
CA ILE A 182 1.80 -13.94 -11.46
C ILE A 182 2.72 -14.54 -12.52
N GLU A 183 2.67 -13.97 -13.71
CA GLU A 183 3.50 -14.34 -14.84
C GLU A 183 4.56 -13.26 -15.07
N SER A 184 5.77 -13.68 -15.48
CA SER A 184 6.80 -12.74 -15.93
C SER A 184 6.90 -12.79 -17.45
N SER A 185 6.68 -11.66 -18.11
CA SER A 185 6.74 -11.51 -19.56
C SER A 185 7.38 -10.17 -19.92
N GLN A 186 8.34 -10.18 -20.84
CA GLN A 186 8.97 -8.96 -21.37
C GLN A 186 9.49 -7.97 -20.29
N ASN A 187 10.06 -8.48 -19.19
CA ASN A 187 10.51 -7.72 -18.01
C ASN A 187 9.39 -7.04 -17.20
N GLN A 188 8.14 -7.40 -17.43
CA GLN A 188 7.00 -7.02 -16.61
C GLN A 188 6.49 -8.23 -15.80
N TYR A 189 5.83 -7.93 -14.69
CA TYR A 189 5.13 -8.91 -13.86
C TYR A 189 3.64 -8.67 -14.01
N LEU A 190 2.92 -9.68 -14.45
CA LEU A 190 1.55 -9.58 -14.90
C LEU A 190 0.67 -10.55 -14.13
N PHE A 191 -0.60 -10.24 -13.95
CA PHE A 191 -1.61 -11.25 -13.60
C PHE A 191 -2.86 -11.10 -14.48
N PRO A 192 -3.57 -12.19 -14.79
CA PRO A 192 -4.70 -12.15 -15.71
C PRO A 192 -6.00 -11.65 -15.06
N LEU A 193 -6.77 -10.88 -15.82
CA LEU A 193 -8.16 -10.52 -15.55
C LEU A 193 -9.11 -11.32 -16.44
N ASN A 194 -10.24 -11.74 -15.87
CA ASN A 194 -11.18 -12.65 -16.54
C ASN A 194 -12.67 -12.26 -16.36
N TYR A 195 -12.98 -10.97 -16.50
CA TYR A 195 -14.31 -10.37 -16.30
C TYR A 195 -14.95 -10.57 -14.91
N SER A 196 -14.22 -11.18 -13.97
CA SER A 196 -14.69 -11.34 -12.60
C SER A 196 -14.28 -10.16 -11.71
N ASP A 197 -14.90 -10.05 -10.54
CA ASP A 197 -14.52 -9.08 -9.52
C ASP A 197 -13.27 -9.60 -8.80
N GLN A 198 -12.12 -8.99 -9.09
CA GLN A 198 -10.81 -9.38 -8.58
C GLN A 198 -10.24 -8.26 -7.72
N LYS A 199 -9.72 -8.63 -6.54
CA LYS A 199 -9.13 -7.69 -5.59
C LYS A 199 -7.67 -8.04 -5.37
N VAL A 200 -6.80 -7.05 -5.56
CA VAL A 200 -5.38 -7.07 -5.23
C VAL A 200 -5.18 -6.32 -3.92
N ILE A 201 -4.38 -6.89 -3.03
CA ILE A 201 -4.04 -6.30 -1.73
C ILE A 201 -2.57 -5.94 -1.76
N SER A 202 -2.27 -4.67 -1.51
CA SER A 202 -0.93 -4.12 -1.67
C SER A 202 -0.47 -3.40 -0.42
N TYR A 203 0.81 -3.56 -0.11
CA TYR A 203 1.53 -2.86 0.95
C TYR A 203 2.69 -2.11 0.33
N LEU A 204 2.78 -0.79 0.52
CA LEU A 204 3.92 0.02 0.09
C LEU A 204 4.38 0.88 1.25
N GLY A 205 5.39 0.39 1.97
CA GLY A 205 5.76 0.97 3.25
C GLY A 205 7.16 0.56 3.73
N PRO A 206 7.53 0.95 4.96
CA PRO A 206 8.80 0.56 5.56
C PRO A 206 8.89 -0.97 5.75
N THR A 207 10.08 -1.55 5.80
CA THR A 207 10.25 -3.02 5.98
C THR A 207 10.01 -3.52 7.42
N LYS A 208 8.85 -3.22 8.00
CA LYS A 208 8.47 -3.67 9.35
C LYS A 208 7.49 -4.83 9.29
N LYS A 209 7.93 -6.00 9.80
CA LYS A 209 7.12 -7.23 9.86
C LYS A 209 5.72 -7.03 10.44
N ILE A 210 5.56 -6.15 11.44
CA ILE A 210 4.26 -5.92 12.08
C ILE A 210 3.22 -5.34 11.12
N PHE A 211 3.58 -4.36 10.28
CA PHE A 211 2.63 -3.74 9.35
C PHE A 211 2.29 -4.68 8.18
N ILE A 212 3.29 -5.41 7.69
CA ILE A 212 3.10 -6.48 6.70
C ILE A 212 2.18 -7.56 7.27
N LYS A 213 2.37 -7.94 8.54
CA LYS A 213 1.51 -8.91 9.21
C LYS A 213 0.07 -8.41 9.31
N GLU A 214 -0.17 -7.21 9.84
CA GLU A 214 -1.54 -6.67 9.93
C GLU A 214 -2.23 -6.60 8.56
N THR A 215 -1.47 -6.45 7.46
CA THR A 215 -2.00 -6.44 6.09
C THR A 215 -2.33 -7.84 5.56
N PHE A 216 -1.46 -8.83 5.76
CA PHE A 216 -1.54 -10.12 5.06
C PHE A 216 -1.84 -11.35 5.94
N ASP A 217 -1.85 -11.24 7.28
CA ASP A 217 -2.06 -12.38 8.20
C ASP A 217 -3.47 -13.00 8.09
N GLY A 218 -4.44 -12.21 7.63
CA GLY A 218 -5.82 -12.67 7.42
C GLY A 218 -6.06 -13.40 6.10
N ILE A 219 -5.07 -13.49 5.22
CA ILE A 219 -5.21 -14.08 3.88
C ILE A 219 -4.63 -15.49 3.90
N GLU A 220 -5.39 -16.46 3.38
CA GLU A 220 -5.00 -17.88 3.30
C GLU A 220 -4.46 -18.42 4.64
N GLU A 221 -5.14 -18.11 5.74
CA GLU A 221 -4.75 -18.52 7.11
C GLU A 221 -3.31 -18.11 7.50
N GLY A 222 -2.82 -16.98 6.97
CA GLY A 222 -1.49 -16.42 7.26
C GLY A 222 -0.36 -16.99 6.39
N ASN A 223 -0.68 -17.86 5.43
CA ASN A 223 0.29 -18.39 4.47
C ASN A 223 0.92 -17.26 3.64
N THR A 224 0.10 -16.34 3.13
CA THR A 224 0.56 -15.18 2.34
C THR A 224 1.58 -14.33 3.10
N TYR A 225 1.33 -14.03 4.38
CA TYR A 225 2.30 -13.31 5.22
C TYR A 225 3.63 -14.07 5.33
N SER A 226 3.57 -15.38 5.57
CA SER A 226 4.76 -16.23 5.70
C SER A 226 5.57 -16.22 4.40
N THR A 227 4.91 -16.40 3.25
CA THR A 227 5.51 -16.31 1.92
C THR A 227 6.18 -14.96 1.70
N ILE A 228 5.53 -13.84 2.00
CA ILE A 228 6.13 -12.49 1.86
C ILE A 228 7.41 -12.38 2.70
N ILE A 229 7.38 -12.87 3.94
CA ILE A 229 8.55 -12.82 4.83
C ILE A 229 9.69 -13.67 4.29
N ASP A 230 9.42 -14.82 3.70
CA ASP A 230 10.44 -15.69 3.09
C ASP A 230 11.03 -15.05 1.84
N LEU A 231 10.20 -14.50 0.94
CA LEU A 231 10.68 -13.75 -0.24
C LEU A 231 11.54 -12.54 0.15
N MET A 232 11.17 -11.84 1.23
CA MET A 232 11.98 -10.73 1.76
C MET A 232 13.30 -11.21 2.37
N GLN A 233 13.33 -12.40 3.00
CA GLN A 233 14.57 -13.00 3.49
C GLN A 233 15.52 -13.36 2.36
N ASP A 234 15.00 -13.89 1.26
CA ASP A 234 15.76 -14.19 0.04
C ASP A 234 16.35 -12.94 -0.62
N LEU A 235 15.74 -11.78 -0.38
CA LEU A 235 16.26 -10.47 -0.78
C LEU A 235 17.30 -9.90 0.19
N GLY A 236 17.71 -10.69 1.19
CA GLY A 236 18.70 -10.31 2.20
C GLY A 236 18.13 -9.47 3.34
N LYS A 237 16.80 -9.31 3.43
CA LYS A 237 16.15 -8.64 4.56
C LYS A 237 15.97 -9.63 5.72
N PHE A 238 15.76 -9.11 6.93
CA PHE A 238 15.46 -9.93 8.12
C PHE A 238 16.49 -11.02 8.44
N GLY A 239 17.75 -10.61 8.65
CA GLY A 239 18.81 -11.50 9.10
C GLY A 239 18.50 -12.26 10.41
N PRO A 240 19.39 -13.16 10.86
CA PRO A 240 19.11 -14.13 11.94
C PRO A 240 18.72 -13.50 13.29
N PHE A 241 19.17 -12.27 13.56
CA PHE A 241 18.82 -11.53 14.78
C PHE A 241 17.46 -10.81 14.72
N SER A 242 16.83 -10.74 13.54
CA SER A 242 15.54 -10.05 13.36
C SER A 242 14.40 -10.74 14.12
N ASN A 243 14.48 -12.06 14.31
CA ASN A 243 13.44 -12.85 14.97
C ASN A 243 13.38 -12.59 16.49
N ILE A 244 14.51 -12.29 17.13
CA ILE A 244 14.57 -11.99 18.57
C ILE A 244 13.86 -10.65 18.85
N PHE A 245 14.18 -9.62 18.07
CA PHE A 245 13.52 -8.32 18.19
C PHE A 245 12.04 -8.38 17.79
N TYR A 246 11.69 -9.20 16.79
CA TYR A 246 10.31 -9.36 16.37
C TYR A 246 9.43 -9.95 17.48
N TRP A 247 9.90 -10.96 18.22
CA TRP A 247 9.14 -11.51 19.36
C TRP A 247 8.85 -10.45 20.43
N PHE A 248 9.84 -9.61 20.75
CA PHE A 248 9.68 -8.52 21.70
C PHE A 248 8.65 -7.49 21.21
N VAL A 249 8.76 -7.04 19.95
CA VAL A 249 7.79 -6.09 19.36
C VAL A 249 6.39 -6.68 19.29
N ALA A 250 6.25 -7.95 18.90
CA ALA A 250 4.98 -8.65 18.86
C ALA A 250 4.33 -8.74 20.24
N PHE A 251 5.12 -8.98 21.30
CA PHE A 251 4.63 -8.98 22.67
C PHE A 251 4.09 -7.59 23.10
N PHE A 252 4.81 -6.51 22.83
CA PHE A 252 4.32 -5.15 23.13
C PHE A 252 3.11 -4.78 22.29
N TRP A 253 3.04 -5.23 21.04
CA TRP A 253 1.89 -4.98 20.18
C TRP A 253 0.65 -5.74 20.64
N TRP A 254 0.81 -6.99 21.07
CA TRP A 254 -0.26 -7.75 21.73
C TRP A 254 -0.72 -7.06 23.01
N LEU A 255 0.23 -6.61 23.84
CA LEU A 255 -0.08 -5.84 25.05
C LEU A 255 -0.90 -4.60 24.69
N PHE A 256 -0.48 -3.83 23.69
CA PHE A 256 -1.21 -2.67 23.17
C PHE A 256 -2.62 -3.02 22.69
N LYS A 257 -2.81 -4.12 21.93
CA LYS A 257 -4.15 -4.55 21.50
C LYS A 257 -5.06 -4.87 22.68
N VAL A 258 -4.51 -5.38 23.78
CA VAL A 258 -5.26 -5.69 25.02
C VAL A 258 -5.53 -4.45 25.86
N THR A 259 -4.55 -3.53 25.98
CA THR A 259 -4.62 -2.36 26.87
C THR A 259 -5.16 -1.11 26.20
N GLY A 260 -5.14 -1.05 24.86
CA GLY A 260 -5.42 0.15 24.07
C GLY A 260 -4.39 1.28 24.22
N ASN A 261 -3.27 1.04 24.90
CA ASN A 261 -2.25 2.06 25.19
C ASN A 261 -0.83 1.47 25.23
N PHE A 262 0.13 2.22 24.70
CA PHE A 262 1.56 1.88 24.72
C PHE A 262 2.30 2.34 25.98
N GLY A 263 1.69 3.20 26.81
CA GLY A 263 2.27 3.78 28.03
C GLY A 263 2.06 2.96 29.30
#